data_AF-A0A7W2JH13-F1
#
_entry.id   AF-A0A7W2JH13-F1
#
_cell.length_a   1.000
_cell.length_b   1.000
_cell.length_c   1.000
_cell.angle_alpha   90.00
_cell.angle_beta   90.00
_cell.angle_gamma   90.00
#
_symmetry.space_group_name_H-M   'P 1'
#
loop_
_entity.id
_entity.type
_entity.pdbx_description
1 polymer ?
#
loop_
_entity_poly.entity_id
_entity_poly.type
_entity_poly.pdbx_seq_one_letter_code
_entity_poly.pdbx_strand_id
1 'polypeptide(L)'
;MQIDFDSEVTAYLSSVEYGPHELFLRGVVFGDRERRFDDGDPIRTSNIVTYEELKGYVVARTLNSTYVVCDWAADGARGGSKAQH
;
A
#
# COMPACT_ATOMS: atom_id res chain seq x y z
N MET A 1 -8.08 15.34 -9.74
CA MET A 1 -6.95 15.00 -10.61
C MET A 1 -6.86 13.48 -10.63
N GLN A 2 -7.01 12.85 -11.79
CA GLN A 2 -6.85 11.39 -11.93
C GLN A 2 -5.40 11.14 -12.35
N ILE A 3 -4.67 10.33 -11.56
CA ILE A 3 -3.31 9.95 -11.88
C ILE A 3 -3.40 8.58 -12.57
N ASP A 4 -3.07 8.53 -13.85
CA ASP A 4 -2.96 7.26 -14.57
C ASP A 4 -1.60 6.62 -14.25
N PHE A 5 -1.60 5.44 -13.62
CA PHE A 5 -0.36 4.77 -13.18
C PHE A 5 0.24 3.83 -14.24
N ASP A 6 -0.09 4.00 -15.53
CA ASP A 6 0.30 3.14 -16.67
C ASP A 6 0.02 1.64 -16.45
N SER A 7 -0.73 1.31 -15.40
CA SER A 7 -1.03 -0.02 -14.89
C SER A 7 -2.40 0.04 -14.21
N GLU A 8 -3.14 -1.05 -14.30
CA GLU A 8 -4.49 -1.14 -13.76
C GLU A 8 -4.42 -1.21 -12.24
N VAL A 9 -4.66 -0.07 -11.59
CA VAL A 9 -4.71 0.03 -10.13
C VAL A 9 -5.94 -0.72 -9.63
N THR A 10 -5.71 -1.65 -8.72
CA THR A 10 -6.78 -2.44 -8.10
C THR A 10 -7.42 -1.68 -6.95
N ALA A 11 -6.60 -1.06 -6.09
CA ALA A 11 -7.07 -0.26 -4.96
C ALA A 11 -5.99 0.70 -4.46
N TYR A 12 -6.39 1.66 -3.63
CA TYR A 12 -5.51 2.61 -2.94
C TYR A 12 -5.41 2.24 -1.46
N LEU A 13 -4.24 2.47 -0.86
CA LEU A 13 -3.97 2.16 0.55
C LEU A 13 -3.56 3.43 1.31
N SER A 14 -4.15 3.63 2.48
CA SER A 14 -3.80 4.66 3.46
C SER A 14 -3.40 4.02 4.77
N SER A 15 -2.72 4.77 5.63
CA SER A 15 -2.20 4.34 6.93
C SER A 15 -1.37 3.05 6.78
N VAL A 16 -0.49 3.04 5.79
CA VAL A 16 0.21 1.82 5.38
C VAL A 16 1.36 1.50 6.32
N GLU A 17 1.49 0.21 6.64
CA GLU A 17 2.60 -0.39 7.37
C GLU A 17 3.18 -1.56 6.58
N TYR A 18 4.50 -1.70 6.62
CA TYR A 18 5.14 -2.91 6.14
C TYR A 18 4.90 -4.07 7.09
N GLY A 19 4.49 -5.20 6.53
CA GLY A 19 4.57 -6.49 7.21
C GLY A 19 6.02 -6.91 7.47
N PRO A 20 6.23 -7.97 8.27
CA PRO A 20 7.56 -8.54 8.51
C PRO A 20 8.30 -8.81 7.20
N HIS A 21 9.58 -8.43 7.16
CA HIS A 21 10.45 -8.54 5.98
C HIS A 21 9.92 -7.84 4.73
N GLU A 22 9.01 -6.86 4.89
CA GLU A 22 8.38 -6.11 3.79
C GLU A 22 7.65 -7.01 2.78
N LEU A 23 7.23 -8.21 3.22
CA LEU A 23 6.62 -9.22 2.35
C LEU A 23 5.19 -8.88 1.98
N PHE A 24 4.48 -8.08 2.77
CA PHE A 24 3.11 -7.66 2.52
C PHE A 24 2.88 -6.28 3.12
N LEU A 25 1.79 -5.61 2.73
CA LEU A 25 1.35 -4.36 3.32
C LEU A 25 0.11 -4.58 4.18
N ARG A 26 0.00 -3.79 5.24
CA ARG A 26 -1.25 -3.58 6.00
C ARG A 26 -1.64 -2.14 5.87
N GLY A 27 -2.94 -1.86 5.82
CA GLY A 27 -3.45 -0.51 5.73
C GLY A 27 -4.95 -0.50 5.54
N VAL A 28 -5.49 0.68 5.26
CA VAL A 28 -6.90 0.92 4.99
C VAL A 28 -7.10 1.04 3.49
N VAL A 29 -8.04 0.27 2.93
CA VAL A 29 -8.28 0.22 1.48
C VAL A 29 -9.36 1.20 1.04
N PHE A 30 -9.17 1.76 -0.16
CA PHE A 30 -10.13 2.63 -0.82
C PHE A 30 -10.17 2.35 -2.32
N GLY A 31 -11.35 2.45 -2.91
CA GLY A 31 -11.58 2.32 -4.35
C GLY A 31 -11.22 0.92 -4.87
N ASP A 32 -11.48 -0.15 -4.10
CA ASP A 32 -11.25 -1.52 -4.59
C ASP A 32 -12.16 -1.83 -5.78
N ARG A 33 -11.55 -1.86 -6.96
CA ARG A 33 -12.25 -2.06 -8.22
C ARG A 33 -12.91 -3.42 -8.32
N GLU A 34 -12.31 -4.44 -7.70
CA GLU A 34 -12.80 -5.81 -7.68
C GLU A 34 -13.96 -6.01 -6.69
N ARG A 35 -14.30 -4.97 -5.90
CA ARG A 35 -15.37 -4.98 -4.88
C ARG A 35 -15.25 -6.14 -3.88
N ARG A 36 -14.02 -6.48 -3.52
CA ARG A 36 -13.66 -7.46 -2.49
C ARG A 36 -13.71 -6.86 -1.09
N PHE A 37 -13.57 -5.54 -1.00
CA PHE A 37 -13.51 -4.77 0.24
C PHE A 37 -14.32 -3.49 0.11
N ASP A 38 -14.88 -3.03 1.22
CA ASP A 38 -15.53 -1.73 1.30
C ASP A 38 -14.50 -0.64 1.62
N ASP A 39 -14.79 0.60 1.18
CA ASP A 39 -13.93 1.75 1.46
C ASP A 39 -13.81 1.98 2.97
N GLY A 40 -12.58 2.00 3.47
CA GLY A 40 -12.30 2.12 4.90
C GLY A 40 -12.00 0.80 5.60
N ASP A 41 -12.07 -0.34 4.90
CA ASP A 41 -11.74 -1.63 5.49
C ASP A 41 -10.24 -1.77 5.76
N PRO A 42 -9.85 -2.27 6.94
CA PRO A 42 -8.47 -2.65 7.19
C PRO A 42 -8.15 -3.95 6.45
N ILE A 43 -7.14 -3.92 5.58
CA ILE A 43 -6.70 -5.09 4.82
C ILE A 43 -5.24 -5.44 5.08
N ARG A 44 -4.93 -6.69 4.79
CA ARG A 44 -3.57 -7.17 4.59
C ARG A 44 -3.46 -7.65 3.13
N THR A 45 -2.50 -7.12 2.39
CA THR A 45 -2.24 -7.60 1.03
C THR A 45 -1.68 -9.03 1.06
N SER A 46 -1.80 -9.71 -0.08
CA SER A 46 -0.97 -10.89 -0.36
C SER A 46 0.51 -10.50 -0.44
N ASN A 47 1.37 -11.51 -0.61
CA ASN A 47 2.81 -11.28 -0.75
C ASN A 47 3.09 -10.34 -1.93
N ILE A 48 3.88 -9.29 -1.67
CA ILE A 48 4.34 -8.36 -2.70
C ILE A 48 5.41 -9.06 -3.54
N VAL A 49 5.24 -8.97 -4.85
CA VAL A 49 6.17 -9.47 -5.86
C VAL A 49 7.16 -8.38 -6.23
N THR A 50 6.70 -7.13 -6.32
CA THR A 50 7.56 -5.97 -6.61
C THR A 50 6.98 -4.68 -6.04
N TYR A 51 7.88 -3.74 -5.75
CA TYR A 51 7.56 -2.35 -5.44
C TYR A 51 8.13 -1.47 -6.55
N GLU A 52 7.33 -0.53 -7.03
CA GLU A 52 7.74 0.45 -8.03
C GLU A 52 7.40 1.85 -7.53
N GLU A 53 8.27 2.83 -7.79
CA GLU A 53 7.94 4.23 -7.54
C GLU A 53 7.43 4.85 -8.84
N LEU A 54 6.15 5.22 -8.87
CA LEU A 54 5.50 5.82 -10.02
C LEU A 54 4.93 7.17 -9.63
N LYS A 55 5.39 8.24 -10.30
CA LYS A 55 4.89 9.61 -10.13
C LYS A 55 4.92 10.09 -8.66
N GLY A 56 5.93 9.63 -7.90
CA GLY A 56 6.10 9.95 -6.48
C GLY A 56 5.29 9.10 -5.50
N TYR A 57 4.61 8.06 -5.98
CA TYR A 57 3.88 7.09 -5.15
C TYR A 57 4.55 5.73 -5.17
N VAL A 58 4.50 5.03 -4.04
CA VAL A 58 4.90 3.63 -3.96
C VAL A 58 3.74 2.78 -4.47
N VAL A 59 3.99 1.99 -5.49
CA VAL A 59 3.06 1.05 -6.10
C VAL A 59 3.52 -0.36 -5.79
N ALA A 60 2.72 -1.07 -5.00
CA ALA A 60 3.00 -2.43 -4.57
C ALA A 60 2.19 -3.41 -5.43
N ARG A 61 2.89 -4.33 -6.10
CA ARG A 61 2.25 -5.36 -6.94
C ARG A 61 2.31 -6.72 -6.28
N THR A 62 1.15 -7.35 -6.20
CA THR A 62 0.99 -8.76 -5.89
C THR A 62 0.80 -9.55 -7.19
N LEU A 63 0.57 -10.86 -7.12
CA LEU A 63 0.33 -11.69 -8.31
C LEU A 63 -0.91 -11.28 -9.13
N ASN A 64 -1.93 -10.71 -8.48
CA ASN A 64 -3.24 -10.45 -9.08
C ASN A 64 -3.81 -9.07 -8.74
N SER A 65 -3.05 -8.21 -8.06
CA SER A 65 -3.53 -6.90 -7.64
C SER A 65 -2.39 -5.90 -7.54
N THR A 66 -2.68 -4.66 -7.91
CA THR A 66 -1.77 -3.51 -7.84
C THR A 66 -2.35 -2.50 -6.86
N TYR A 67 -1.57 -2.14 -5.84
CA TYR A 67 -1.97 -1.21 -4.80
C TYR A 67 -1.12 0.04 -4.86
N VAL A 68 -1.74 1.22 -4.73
CA VAL A 68 -1.03 2.49 -4.62
C VAL A 68 -1.04 2.94 -3.16
N VAL A 69 0.14 3.20 -2.60
CA VAL A 69 0.28 3.72 -1.24
C VAL A 69 0.14 5.24 -1.27
N CYS A 70 -0.93 5.75 -0.65
CA CYS A 70 -1.23 7.18 -0.56
C CYS A 70 -0.54 7.83 0.64
N ASP A 71 -0.49 7.14 1.78
CA ASP A 71 0.21 7.60 2.98
C ASP A 71 0.64 6.42 3.86
N TRP A 72 1.62 6.69 4.72
CA TRP A 72 2.19 5.72 5.65
C TRP A 72 1.70 6.01 7.07
N ALA A 73 1.48 4.96 7.86
CA ALA A 73 1.17 5.11 9.27
C ALA A 73 2.32 5.82 10.00
N ALA A 74 1.98 6.74 10.92
CA ALA A 74 2.92 7.66 11.56
C ALA A 74 4.06 6.98 12.33
N ASP A 75 3.90 5.69 12.70
CA ASP A 75 4.86 4.92 13.49
C ASP A 75 5.58 3.81 12.70
N GLY A 76 5.21 3.57 11.43
CA GLY A 76 5.52 2.31 10.73
C GLY A 76 6.29 2.44 9.41
N ALA A 77 6.70 3.64 9.00
CA ALA A 77 7.30 3.85 7.68
C ALA A 77 8.71 3.26 7.52
N ARG A 78 9.38 2.87 8.62
CA ARG A 78 10.64 2.12 8.66
C ARG A 78 10.88 1.69 10.11
N GLY A 79 11.09 0.40 10.35
CA GLY A 79 11.76 -0.05 11.57
C GLY A 79 13.15 0.59 11.64
N GLY A 80 13.25 1.73 12.32
CA GLY A 80 14.45 2.55 12.36
C GLY A 80 14.38 3.52 13.52
N SER A 81 14.85 3.04 14.68
CA SER A 81 15.38 3.77 15.83
C SER A 81 14.94 5.23 16.00
N LYS A 82 13.96 5.47 16.88
CA LYS A 82 13.91 6.70 17.68
C LYS A 82 14.18 6.38 19.14
N ALA A 83 15.47 6.18 19.44
CA ALA A 83 16.01 6.60 20.73
C ALA A 83 16.61 7.99 20.51
N GLN A 84 16.03 9.01 21.14
CA GLN A 84 16.71 10.22 21.59
C GLN A 84 15.76 11.03 22.48
N HIS A 85 15.90 10.84 23.79
CA HIS A 85 16.00 11.93 24.76
C HIS A 85 16.96 11.50 25.86
#